data_AF-A0A1C5CYQ7-F1
#
_entry.id   AF-A0A1C5CYQ7-F1
#
_cell.length_a   1.000
_cell.length_b   1.000
_cell.length_c   1.000
_cell.angle_alpha   90.00
_cell.angle_beta   90.00
_cell.angle_gamma   90.00
#
_symmetry.space_group_name_H-M   'P 1'
#
loop_
_entity.id
_entity.type
_entity.pdbx_description
1 polymer ?
#
loop_
_entity_poly.entity_id
_entity_poly.type
_entity_poly.pdbx_seq_one_letter_code
_entity_poly.pdbx_strand_id
1 'polypeptide(L)'
;MTIKTKLARIGTVAAAGAALAVLGSGSAFAGSNGQQLRFYDTQGSTYSIQVAGWNHAGQYTTACFNTPVKDNYIGGWWWKWDLHWVGYSSAGCSGNVTVSERQDYVEPNQADDWWFIHS
;
A
#
# COMPACT_ATOMS: atom_id res chain seq x y z
N MET A 1 -27.18 -25.53 -37.65
CA MET A 1 -26.36 -25.27 -38.87
C MET A 1 -25.03 -24.71 -38.44
N THR A 2 -23.96 -25.38 -38.87
CA THR A 2 -22.55 -25.18 -38.54
C THR A 2 -22.02 -23.90 -39.18
N ILE A 3 -21.42 -22.99 -38.40
CA ILE A 3 -20.75 -21.80 -38.93
C ILE A 3 -19.30 -22.16 -39.28
N LYS A 4 -18.96 -21.91 -40.56
CA LYS A 4 -17.75 -22.32 -41.26
C LYS A 4 -16.57 -21.38 -40.95
N THR A 5 -15.41 -21.99 -40.78
CA THR A 5 -14.09 -21.40 -40.59
C THR A 5 -13.67 -20.49 -41.77
N LYS A 6 -13.18 -19.29 -41.47
CA LYS A 6 -12.27 -18.52 -42.34
C LYS A 6 -11.21 -17.83 -41.50
N LEU A 7 -10.04 -18.47 -41.37
CA LEU A 7 -8.80 -17.83 -40.93
C LEU A 7 -8.27 -16.98 -42.10
N ALA A 8 -8.21 -15.67 -41.93
CA ALA A 8 -7.72 -14.75 -42.94
C ALA A 8 -6.34 -14.19 -42.54
N ARG A 9 -5.34 -14.56 -43.35
CA ARG A 9 -4.02 -13.94 -43.61
C ARG A 9 -3.37 -13.11 -42.50
N ILE A 10 -2.32 -13.71 -41.93
CA ILE A 10 -1.22 -13.01 -41.26
C ILE A 10 -0.56 -12.06 -42.27
N GLY A 11 -0.78 -10.76 -42.11
CA GLY A 11 -0.07 -9.71 -42.80
C GLY A 11 0.98 -9.13 -41.87
N THR A 12 2.25 -9.43 -42.11
CA THR A 12 3.37 -8.75 -41.43
C THR A 12 3.48 -7.33 -41.98
N VAL A 13 3.02 -6.35 -41.20
CA VAL A 13 3.33 -4.94 -41.41
C VAL A 13 4.35 -4.54 -40.36
N ALA A 14 5.62 -4.54 -40.75
CA ALA A 14 6.67 -3.84 -40.04
C ALA A 14 6.52 -2.34 -40.36
N ALA A 15 6.00 -1.58 -39.41
CA ALA A 15 6.13 -0.12 -39.40
C ALA A 15 6.58 0.27 -38.00
N ALA A 16 7.85 0.62 -37.88
CA ALA A 16 8.43 1.23 -36.69
C ALA A 16 7.76 2.59 -36.48
N GLY A 17 6.92 2.65 -35.47
CA GLY A 17 6.28 3.86 -34.98
C GLY A 17 5.78 3.55 -33.59
N ALA A 18 6.55 3.93 -32.58
CA ALA A 18 6.20 3.72 -31.18
C ALA A 18 5.04 4.65 -30.79
N ALA A 19 3.83 4.30 -31.22
CA ALA A 19 2.62 4.78 -30.59
C ALA A 19 2.50 4.02 -29.27
N LEU A 20 3.04 4.60 -28.20
CA LEU A 20 2.72 4.21 -26.83
C LEU A 20 1.22 4.48 -26.64
N ALA A 21 0.42 3.46 -26.92
CA ALA A 21 -0.93 3.39 -26.42
C ALA A 21 -0.81 3.34 -24.89
N VAL A 22 -0.88 4.51 -24.25
CA VAL A 22 -1.35 4.59 -22.87
C VAL A 22 -2.83 4.26 -22.95
N LEU A 23 -3.13 2.98 -23.12
CA LEU A 23 -4.35 2.42 -22.57
C LEU A 23 -4.23 2.79 -21.10
N GLY A 24 -5.02 3.77 -20.67
CA GLY A 24 -5.29 3.97 -19.27
C GLY A 24 -5.77 2.62 -18.78
N SER A 25 -4.85 1.85 -18.20
CA SER A 25 -5.16 0.82 -17.24
C SER A 25 -5.97 1.57 -16.21
N GLY A 26 -7.30 1.51 -16.36
CA GLY A 26 -8.21 1.90 -15.31
C GLY A 26 -7.60 1.33 -14.05
N SER A 27 -7.38 2.21 -13.07
CA SER A 27 -6.91 1.88 -11.73
C SER A 27 -7.40 0.49 -11.43
N ALA A 28 -6.50 -0.49 -11.48
CA ALA A 28 -6.85 -1.85 -11.20
C ALA A 28 -7.16 -1.81 -9.71
N PHE A 29 -8.43 -1.60 -9.38
CA PHE A 29 -8.98 -1.73 -8.05
C PHE A 29 -8.82 -3.20 -7.69
N ALA A 30 -7.61 -3.58 -7.32
CA ALA A 30 -7.43 -4.62 -6.35
C ALA A 30 -8.03 -4.02 -5.08
N GLY A 31 -9.29 -4.31 -4.81
CA GLY A 31 -9.74 -4.36 -3.42
C GLY A 31 -8.90 -5.42 -2.74
N SER A 32 -7.66 -5.06 -2.39
CA SER A 32 -6.81 -5.82 -1.52
C SER A 32 -7.56 -5.89 -0.21
N ASN A 33 -7.69 -7.08 0.36
CA ASN A 33 -8.30 -7.30 1.67
C ASN A 33 -7.42 -6.63 2.75
N GLY A 34 -7.39 -5.30 2.81
CA GLY A 34 -6.47 -4.49 3.61
C GLY A 34 -5.67 -3.47 2.81
N GLN A 35 -4.94 -2.61 3.53
CA GLN A 35 -4.28 -1.41 3.04
C GLN A 35 -2.81 -1.33 3.48
N GLN A 36 -1.97 -0.68 2.67
CA GLN A 36 -0.64 -0.24 3.07
C GLN A 36 -0.72 1.04 3.90
N LEU A 37 0.33 1.39 4.65
CA LEU A 37 0.29 2.58 5.52
C LEU A 37 1.04 3.75 4.90
N ARG A 38 0.45 4.94 4.99
CA ARG A 38 1.13 6.22 4.82
C ARG A 38 1.18 6.91 6.16
N PHE A 39 2.39 7.11 6.69
CA PHE A 39 2.61 7.78 7.96
C PHE A 39 3.11 9.21 7.76
N TYR A 40 2.39 10.17 8.34
CA TYR A 40 2.79 11.57 8.36
C TYR A 40 3.18 12.03 9.78
N ASP A 41 4.41 12.46 9.93
CA ASP A 41 4.89 13.05 11.17
C ASP A 41 4.64 14.56 11.20
N THR A 42 3.62 14.96 11.95
CA THR A 42 3.22 16.37 12.11
C THR A 42 4.37 17.22 12.66
N GLN A 43 5.10 16.72 13.65
CA GLN A 43 6.12 17.47 14.38
C GLN A 43 7.53 17.28 13.79
N GLY A 44 7.82 16.14 13.17
CA GLY A 44 9.16 15.77 12.69
C GLY A 44 10.06 15.20 13.79
N SER A 45 9.48 14.63 14.84
CA SER A 45 10.18 14.04 15.99
C SER A 45 10.18 12.51 16.00
N THR A 46 9.37 11.86 15.16
CA THR A 46 9.18 10.41 15.11
C THR A 46 10.01 9.79 13.99
N TYR A 47 11.05 9.05 14.36
CA TYR A 47 11.97 8.41 13.41
C TYR A 47 11.57 6.97 13.08
N SER A 48 10.83 6.28 13.94
CA SER A 48 10.26 4.99 13.60
C SER A 48 8.92 4.75 14.29
N ILE A 49 8.12 3.86 13.72
CA ILE A 49 6.86 3.43 14.31
C ILE A 49 6.83 1.91 14.46
N GLN A 50 6.36 1.45 15.60
CA GLN A 50 5.97 0.06 15.80
C GLN A 50 4.49 -0.05 15.47
N VAL A 51 4.13 -1.01 14.61
CA VAL A 51 2.75 -1.23 14.17
C VAL A 51 2.38 -2.67 14.51
N ALA A 52 1.24 -2.86 15.16
CA ALA A 52 0.67 -4.15 15.50
C ALA A 52 -0.80 -4.20 15.05
N GLY A 53 -1.24 -5.30 14.45
CA GLY A 53 -2.60 -5.37 13.92
C GLY A 53 -2.83 -6.59 13.05
N TRP A 54 -4.01 -6.69 12.46
CA TRP A 54 -4.36 -7.79 11.55
C TRP A 54 -3.85 -7.50 10.15
N ASN A 55 -3.16 -8.47 9.54
CA ASN A 55 -2.76 -8.39 8.15
C ASN A 55 -3.90 -8.82 7.19
N HIS A 56 -3.68 -8.66 5.88
CA HIS A 56 -4.65 -9.08 4.86
C HIS A 56 -5.08 -10.55 4.93
N ALA A 57 -4.19 -11.43 5.40
CA ALA A 57 -4.45 -12.86 5.60
C ALA A 57 -5.21 -13.17 6.92
N GLY A 58 -5.54 -12.18 7.74
CA GLY A 58 -6.22 -12.37 9.02
C GLY A 58 -5.29 -12.88 10.12
N GLN A 59 -3.98 -12.64 10.00
CA GLN A 59 -3.01 -12.96 11.04
C GLN A 59 -2.63 -11.68 11.80
N TYR A 60 -2.62 -11.75 13.12
CA TYR A 60 -2.11 -10.64 13.94
C TYR A 60 -0.58 -10.62 13.87
N THR A 61 0.00 -9.49 13.52
CA THR A 61 1.45 -9.33 13.35
C THR A 61 1.92 -8.01 13.94
N THR A 62 3.21 -7.94 14.26
CA THR A 62 3.87 -6.73 14.73
C THR A 62 5.13 -6.50 13.91
N ALA A 63 5.31 -5.28 13.44
CA ALA A 63 6.44 -4.87 12.63
C ALA A 63 6.93 -3.49 13.06
N CYS A 64 8.19 -3.21 12.74
CA CYS A 64 8.81 -1.92 12.99
C CYS A 64 9.24 -1.28 11.68
N PHE A 65 8.94 0.01 11.51
CA PHE A 65 9.25 0.74 10.29
C PHE A 65 9.98 2.04 10.62
N ASN A 66 11.10 2.28 9.95
CA ASN A 66 11.75 3.58 10.00
C ASN A 66 10.96 4.58 9.15
N THR A 67 10.73 5.76 9.71
CA THR A 67 10.02 6.89 9.13
C THR A 67 10.93 8.13 9.13
N PRO A 68 12.08 8.10 8.43
CA PRO A 68 13.14 9.11 8.58
C PRO A 68 12.78 10.49 8.00
N VAL A 69 11.69 10.58 7.22
CA VAL A 69 11.17 11.84 6.66
C VAL A 69 9.79 12.14 7.24
N LYS A 70 9.20 13.30 6.91
CA LYS A 70 7.86 13.63 7.42
C LYS A 70 6.73 12.80 6.81
N ASP A 71 6.84 12.41 5.55
CA ASP A 71 5.80 11.67 4.82
C ASP A 71 6.38 10.36 4.31
N ASN A 72 5.95 9.24 4.89
CA ASN A 72 6.54 7.94 4.67
C ASN A 72 5.49 6.97 4.15
N TYR A 73 5.79 6.36 3.01
CA TYR A 73 5.00 5.28 2.43
C TYR A 73 5.57 3.94 2.86
N ILE A 74 4.87 3.25 3.75
CA ILE A 74 5.26 1.95 4.30
C ILE A 74 4.66 0.86 3.42
N GLY A 75 5.36 0.60 2.32
CA GLY A 75 4.95 -0.38 1.32
C GLY A 75 5.29 -1.83 1.70
N GLY A 76 4.62 -2.78 1.05
CA GLY A 76 4.88 -4.22 1.20
C GLY A 76 4.24 -4.88 2.42
N TRP A 77 3.52 -4.12 3.23
CA TRP A 77 2.75 -4.60 4.39
C TRP A 77 1.30 -4.17 4.26
N TRP A 78 0.37 -5.11 4.47
CA TRP A 78 -1.06 -4.88 4.25
C TRP A 78 -1.83 -5.20 5.52
N TRP A 79 -2.58 -4.21 6.01
CA TRP A 79 -3.28 -4.23 7.29
C TRP A 79 -4.80 -4.10 7.10
N LYS A 80 -5.58 -4.63 8.03
CA LYS A 80 -7.04 -4.47 8.08
C LYS A 80 -7.54 -4.44 9.51
N TRP A 81 -8.74 -3.92 9.71
CA TRP A 81 -9.41 -3.85 11.01
C TRP A 81 -8.56 -3.11 12.04
N ASP A 82 -8.47 -3.65 13.26
CA ASP A 82 -7.75 -3.02 14.37
C ASP A 82 -6.25 -2.96 14.11
N LEU A 83 -5.74 -1.73 14.11
CA LEU A 83 -4.34 -1.37 14.01
C LEU A 83 -3.95 -0.56 15.25
N HIS A 84 -2.87 -0.96 15.89
CA HIS A 84 -2.22 -0.24 16.98
C HIS A 84 -0.84 0.22 16.54
N TRP A 85 -0.44 1.43 16.91
CA TRP A 85 0.92 1.89 16.63
C TRP A 85 1.47 2.83 17.69
N VAL A 86 2.81 2.83 17.82
CA VAL A 86 3.59 3.64 18.77
C VAL A 86 4.74 4.30 18.01
N GLY A 87 4.97 5.59 18.26
CA GLY A 87 6.07 6.33 17.64
C GLY A 87 7.31 6.41 18.54
N TYR A 88 8.50 6.35 17.94
CA TYR A 88 9.79 6.37 18.61
C TYR A 88 10.75 7.41 17.99
N SER A 89 11.62 7.96 18.83
CA SER A 89 12.59 9.00 18.44
C SER A 89 13.79 8.49 17.63
N SER A 90 14.04 7.17 17.61
CA SER A 90 15.21 6.56 16.96
C SER A 90 14.80 5.45 16.00
N ALA A 91 15.75 4.92 15.23
CA ALA A 91 15.54 3.81 14.31
C ALA A 91 15.15 2.51 15.03
N GLY A 92 14.43 1.63 14.34
CA GLY A 92 14.17 0.27 14.82
C GLY A 92 13.30 0.22 16.09
N CYS A 93 12.37 1.17 16.25
CA CYS A 93 11.41 1.23 17.35
C CYS A 93 12.11 1.28 18.71
N SER A 94 13.13 2.13 18.78
CA SER A 94 13.99 2.30 19.95
C SER A 94 14.07 3.78 20.36
N GLY A 95 14.66 4.04 21.52
CA GLY A 95 14.74 5.40 22.08
C GLY A 95 13.47 5.80 22.81
N ASN A 96 13.20 7.10 22.87
CA ASN A 96 12.05 7.63 23.60
C ASN A 96 10.77 7.49 22.78
N VAL A 97 9.65 7.23 23.45
CA VAL A 97 8.33 7.27 22.83
C VAL A 97 7.99 8.72 22.49
N THR A 98 7.72 8.98 21.21
CA THR A 98 7.35 10.31 20.69
C THR A 98 5.85 10.45 20.48
N VAL A 99 5.18 9.31 20.25
CA VAL A 99 3.72 9.20 20.15
C VAL A 99 3.32 8.00 20.99
N SER A 100 2.51 8.23 22.03
CA SER A 100 1.88 7.15 22.80
C SER A 100 1.01 6.28 21.90
N GLU A 101 0.67 5.08 22.37
CA GLU A 101 -0.13 4.14 21.58
C GLU A 101 -1.39 4.79 20.99
N ARG A 102 -1.56 4.59 19.68
CA ARG A 102 -2.71 5.00 18.89
C ARG A 102 -3.41 3.77 18.36
N GLN A 103 -4.71 3.89 18.14
CA GLN A 103 -5.54 2.86 17.53
C GLN A 103 -6.27 3.45 16.32
N ASP A 104 -6.27 2.70 15.23
CA ASP A 104 -6.95 3.00 13.98
C ASP A 104 -7.71 1.78 13.48
N TYR A 105 -8.79 1.99 12.71
CA TYR A 105 -9.53 0.93 12.03
C TYR A 105 -9.30 1.02 10.53
N VAL A 106 -8.52 0.09 9.98
CA VAL A 106 -8.19 0.05 8.56
C VAL A 106 -9.31 -0.66 7.79
N GLU A 107 -10.02 0.08 6.94
CA GLU A 107 -11.09 -0.49 6.11
C GLU A 107 -10.50 -1.53 5.14
N PRO A 108 -10.90 -2.81 5.22
CA PRO A 108 -10.36 -3.86 4.36
C PRO A 108 -10.72 -3.71 2.88
N ASN A 109 -11.73 -2.91 2.54
CA ASN A 109 -12.15 -2.72 1.15
C ASN A 109 -12.37 -1.23 0.87
N GLN A 110 -11.32 -0.54 0.41
CA GLN A 110 -11.43 0.83 -0.07
C GLN A 110 -10.81 1.01 -1.46
N ALA A 111 -11.07 2.18 -2.05
CA ALA A 111 -10.66 2.54 -3.40
C ALA A 111 -9.15 2.82 -3.53
N ASP A 112 -8.52 3.28 -2.45
CA ASP A 112 -7.07 3.55 -2.39
C ASP A 112 -6.33 2.30 -1.89
N ASP A 113 -5.02 2.19 -2.14
CA ASP A 113 -4.14 1.18 -1.53
C ASP A 113 -3.61 1.65 -0.17
N TRP A 114 -3.70 2.95 0.14
CA TRP A 114 -3.07 3.56 1.29
C TRP A 114 -4.06 3.96 2.39
N TRP A 115 -3.71 3.60 3.62
CA TRP A 115 -4.35 4.07 4.84
C TRP A 115 -3.47 5.12 5.51
N PHE A 116 -4.05 6.28 5.78
CA PHE A 116 -3.31 7.42 6.33
C PHE A 116 -3.35 7.42 7.86
N ILE A 117 -2.17 7.51 8.47
CA ILE A 117 -1.99 7.68 9.92
C ILE A 117 -1.03 8.84 10.18
N HIS A 118 -1.15 9.51 11.33
CA HIS A 118 -0.30 10.66 11.65
C HIS A 118 -0.02 10.81 13.15
N SER A 119 1.11 11.44 13.48
CA SER A 119 1.48 11.84 14.85
C SER A 119 0.71 13.06 15.33
#